data_AF-A0A7S3TMR5-F1
#
_entry.id   AF-A0A7S3TMR5-F1
#
_cell.length_a   1.000
_cell.length_b   1.000
_cell.length_c   1.000
_cell.angle_alpha   90.00
_cell.angle_beta   90.00
_cell.angle_gamma   90.00
#
_symmetry.space_group_name_H-M   'P 1'
#
loop_
_entity.id
_entity.type
_entity.pdbx_description
1 polymer ?
#
loop_
_entity_poly.entity_id
_entity_poly.type
_entity_poly.pdbx_seq_one_letter_code
_entity_poly.pdbx_strand_id
1 'polypeptide(L)'
;VVEDLSARGPIDDELTPASLQSIRDGAWWALVTVTTVGYGDAVPHTSAGRAVAAVAMFTGVVGISMSFSIISQEMSNVRHGERSPKTTSHSENDLSGGGTAPL
;
A
#
# COMPACT_ATOMS: atom_id res chain seq x y z
N VAL A 1 -18.34 -41.42 -27.99
CA VAL A 1 -17.20 -40.88 -27.19
C VAL A 1 -16.23 -40.05 -28.03
N VAL A 2 -16.12 -40.29 -29.35
CA VAL A 2 -15.23 -39.53 -30.26
C VAL A 2 -15.91 -38.37 -31.03
N GLU A 3 -17.21 -38.12 -30.83
CA GLU A 3 -17.96 -37.07 -31.55
C GLU A 3 -18.18 -35.76 -30.75
N ASP A 4 -17.74 -35.67 -29.49
CA ASP A 4 -17.92 -34.46 -28.66
C ASP A 4 -16.71 -33.50 -28.69
N LEU A 5 -15.60 -33.92 -29.32
CA LEU A 5 -14.35 -33.14 -29.35
C LEU A 5 -14.22 -32.19 -30.54
N SER A 6 -15.16 -32.21 -31.49
CA SER A 6 -15.14 -31.32 -32.67
C SER A 6 -15.90 -30.00 -32.46
N ALA A 7 -16.66 -29.87 -31.37
CA ALA A 7 -17.50 -28.70 -31.11
C ALA A 7 -16.85 -27.67 -30.16
N ARG A 8 -15.70 -27.99 -29.56
CA ARG A 8 -14.83 -26.96 -29.01
C ARG A 8 -14.11 -26.33 -30.19
N GLY A 9 -14.58 -25.15 -30.59
CA GLY A 9 -13.80 -24.28 -31.47
C GLY A 9 -12.36 -24.21 -30.99
N PRO A 10 -11.37 -24.05 -31.89
CA PRO A 10 -9.96 -24.03 -31.54
C PRO A 10 -9.75 -23.12 -30.30
N ILE A 11 -9.46 -23.74 -29.15
CA ILE A 11 -8.95 -23.06 -27.95
C ILE A 11 -7.43 -22.98 -28.13
N ASP A 12 -7.02 -22.44 -29.27
CA ASP A 12 -5.73 -21.83 -29.46
C ASP A 12 -5.96 -20.33 -29.29
N ASP A 13 -6.11 -19.93 -28.01
CA ASP A 13 -5.24 -18.84 -27.55
C ASP A 13 -3.84 -19.30 -27.90
N GLU A 14 -3.44 -18.94 -29.11
CA GLU A 14 -2.16 -19.24 -29.69
C GLU A 14 -1.14 -18.93 -28.62
N LEU A 15 -0.33 -19.94 -28.38
CA LEU A 15 0.74 -20.05 -27.42
C LEU A 15 1.81 -18.97 -27.74
N THR A 16 1.46 -17.68 -27.79
CA THR A 16 2.39 -16.59 -27.98
C THR A 16 3.26 -16.62 -26.74
N PRO A 17 4.54 -17.00 -26.88
CA PRO A 17 5.42 -17.11 -25.74
C PRO A 17 5.46 -15.73 -25.10
N ALA A 18 4.91 -15.65 -23.88
CA ALA A 18 4.77 -14.43 -23.09
C ALA A 18 6.14 -13.76 -22.97
N SER A 19 6.38 -12.88 -23.91
CA SER A 19 7.58 -12.09 -24.04
C SER A 19 7.05 -10.69 -24.22
N LEU A 20 7.74 -9.70 -23.66
CA LEU A 20 7.33 -8.30 -23.60
C LEU A 20 7.32 -7.63 -25.01
N GLN A 21 6.73 -8.29 -25.99
CA GLN A 21 6.65 -7.91 -27.41
C GLN A 21 5.38 -7.11 -27.70
N SER A 22 4.30 -7.34 -26.94
CA SER A 22 3.06 -6.57 -27.06
C SER A 22 2.85 -5.60 -25.89
N ILE A 23 2.19 -4.47 -26.18
CA ILE A 23 1.83 -3.46 -25.15
C ILE A 23 0.94 -4.05 -24.06
N ARG A 24 0.08 -5.02 -24.41
CA ARG A 24 -0.82 -5.70 -23.46
C ARG A 24 -0.04 -6.57 -22.47
N ASP A 25 0.99 -7.26 -22.93
CA ASP A 25 1.84 -8.12 -22.10
C ASP A 25 2.72 -7.29 -21.17
N GLY A 26 3.20 -6.13 -21.66
CA GLY A 26 3.90 -5.14 -20.83
C GLY A 26 3.03 -4.56 -19.72
N ALA A 27 1.74 -4.32 -20.01
CA ALA A 27 0.78 -3.85 -18.99
C ALA A 27 0.49 -4.93 -17.94
N TRP A 28 0.34 -6.20 -18.35
CA TRP A 28 0.22 -7.32 -17.42
C TRP A 28 1.44 -7.45 -16.50
N TRP A 29 2.65 -7.42 -17.08
CA TRP A 29 3.89 -7.44 -16.32
C TRP A 29 3.98 -6.29 -15.31
N ALA A 30 3.64 -5.06 -15.74
CA ALA A 30 3.64 -3.90 -14.87
C ALA A 30 2.64 -4.05 -13.72
N LEU A 31 1.42 -4.54 -14.00
CA LEU A 31 0.39 -4.77 -13.00
C LEU A 31 0.83 -5.81 -11.96
N VAL A 32 1.33 -6.97 -12.39
CA VAL A 32 1.80 -8.06 -11.52
C VAL A 32 3.00 -7.63 -10.67
N THR A 33 3.88 -6.78 -11.21
CA THR A 33 5.04 -6.26 -10.48
C THR A 33 4.65 -5.19 -9.46
N VAL A 34 3.76 -4.26 -9.83
CA VAL A 34 3.25 -3.21 -8.92
C VAL A 34 2.46 -3.80 -7.77
N THR A 35 1.68 -4.86 -8.03
CA THR A 35 0.94 -5.60 -7.00
C THR A 35 1.81 -6.56 -6.20
N THR A 36 3.12 -6.63 -6.47
CA THR A 36 4.11 -7.49 -5.80
C THR A 36 3.84 -9.00 -5.90
N VAL A 37 2.95 -9.44 -6.81
CA VAL A 37 2.65 -10.86 -7.01
C VAL A 37 3.83 -11.57 -7.66
N GLY A 38 4.39 -10.98 -8.72
CA GLY A 38 5.65 -11.43 -9.33
C GLY A 38 5.65 -12.88 -9.81
N TYR A 39 4.68 -13.29 -10.64
CA TYR A 39 4.61 -14.65 -11.19
C TYR A 39 5.89 -15.09 -11.92
N GLY A 40 6.61 -14.14 -12.53
CA GLY A 40 7.86 -14.41 -13.25
C GLY A 40 7.66 -15.06 -14.62
N ASP A 41 6.43 -15.07 -15.14
CA ASP A 41 6.02 -15.54 -16.46
C ASP A 41 6.61 -14.69 -17.59
N ALA A 42 6.75 -13.38 -17.37
CA ALA A 42 7.45 -12.48 -18.27
C ALA A 42 8.39 -11.57 -17.46
N VAL A 43 9.65 -11.44 -17.88
CA VAL A 43 10.62 -10.56 -17.21
C VAL A 43 11.49 -9.81 -18.23
N PRO A 44 11.85 -8.55 -17.94
CA PRO A 44 12.74 -7.80 -18.82
C PRO A 44 14.17 -8.35 -18.72
N HIS A 45 14.68 -8.89 -19.83
CA HIS A 45 16.06 -9.38 -19.92
C HIS A 45 17.09 -8.29 -20.28
N THR A 46 16.62 -7.11 -20.70
CA THR A 46 17.47 -5.99 -21.11
C THR A 46 17.94 -5.16 -19.92
N SER A 47 19.12 -4.53 -20.03
CA SER A 47 19.71 -3.68 -18.99
C SER A 47 18.78 -2.53 -18.58
N ALA A 48 18.16 -1.88 -19.57
CA ALA A 48 17.20 -0.81 -19.34
C ALA A 48 15.90 -1.32 -18.68
N GLY A 49 15.39 -2.48 -19.12
CA GLY A 49 14.19 -3.07 -18.53
C GLY A 49 14.40 -3.53 -17.08
N ARG A 50 15.62 -3.97 -16.72
CA ARG A 50 15.98 -4.27 -15.32
C ARG A 50 15.99 -3.04 -14.42
N ALA A 51 16.40 -1.87 -14.93
CA ALA A 51 16.31 -0.62 -14.18
C ALA A 51 14.85 -0.23 -13.90
N VAL A 52 13.96 -0.38 -14.90
CA VAL A 52 12.51 -0.16 -14.74
C VAL A 52 11.92 -1.17 -13.75
N ALA A 53 12.33 -2.44 -13.83
CA ALA A 53 11.90 -3.46 -12.87
C ALA A 53 12.32 -3.11 -11.42
N ALA A 54 13.53 -2.60 -11.23
CA ALA A 54 13.98 -2.15 -9.91
C ALA A 54 13.12 -1.00 -9.37
N VAL A 55 12.81 0.01 -10.18
CA VAL A 55 11.91 1.12 -9.80
C VAL A 55 10.49 0.61 -9.49
N ALA A 56 9.99 -0.36 -10.26
CA ALA A 56 8.68 -0.95 -10.03
C ALA A 56 8.62 -1.69 -8.68
N MET A 57 9.70 -2.41 -8.30
CA MET A 57 9.79 -3.05 -6.98
C MET A 57 9.72 -2.04 -5.83
N PHE A 58 10.43 -0.91 -5.92
CA PHE A 58 10.35 0.14 -4.90
C PHE A 58 8.95 0.76 -4.81
N THR A 59 8.30 0.97 -5.96
CA THR A 59 6.92 1.50 -6.01
C THR A 59 5.94 0.59 -5.25
N GLY A 60 6.08 -0.73 -5.38
CA GLY A 60 5.26 -1.70 -4.65
C GLY A 60 5.41 -1.57 -3.13
N VAL A 61 6.65 -1.47 -2.63
CA VAL A 61 6.93 -1.30 -1.19
C VAL A 61 6.35 0.02 -0.67
N VAL A 62 6.51 1.11 -1.42
CA VAL A 62 5.94 2.42 -1.05
C VAL A 62 4.41 2.35 -1.02
N GLY A 63 3.78 1.67 -1.97
CA GLY A 63 2.32 1.50 -2.02
C GLY A 63 1.77 0.75 -0.80
N ILE A 64 2.41 -0.34 -0.39
CA ILE A 64 2.03 -1.09 0.82
C ILE A 64 2.21 -0.22 2.07
N SER A 65 3.33 0.51 2.17
CA SER A 65 3.60 1.42 3.28
C SER A 65 2.55 2.53 3.39
N MET A 66 2.10 3.09 2.27
CA MET A 66 1.07 4.13 2.24
C MET A 66 -0.27 3.60 2.76
N SER A 67 -0.65 2.39 2.33
CA SER A 67 -1.89 1.74 2.76
C SER A 67 -1.88 1.44 4.27
N PHE A 68 -0.75 0.93 4.78
CA PHE A 68 -0.57 0.69 6.21
C PHE A 68 -0.59 1.99 7.03
N SER A 69 -0.01 3.07 6.51
CA SER A 69 0.03 4.38 7.18
C SER A 69 -1.36 4.96 7.39
N ILE A 70 -2.28 4.79 6.45
CA ILE A 70 -3.68 5.25 6.58
C ILE A 70 -4.37 4.51 7.74
N ILE A 71 -4.20 3.19 7.81
CA ILE A 71 -4.77 2.37 8.90
C ILE A 71 -4.16 2.76 10.25
N SER A 72 -2.84 2.97 10.30
CA SER A 72 -2.15 3.39 11.51
C SER A 72 -2.59 4.78 11.99
N GLN A 73 -2.96 5.69 11.08
CA GLN A 73 -3.45 7.01 11.45
C GLN A 73 -4.76 6.92 12.22
N GLU A 74 -5.70 6.08 11.77
CA GLU A 74 -6.95 5.85 12.49
C GLU A 74 -6.69 5.26 13.88
N MET A 75 -5.85 4.22 13.97
CA MET A 75 -5.45 3.62 15.25
C MET A 75 -4.76 4.63 16.17
N SER A 76 -3.95 5.54 15.62
CA SER A 76 -3.32 6.60 16.38
C SER A 76 -4.34 7.62 16.86
N ASN A 77 -5.35 7.95 16.04
CA ASN A 77 -6.38 8.92 16.38
C ASN A 77 -7.25 8.41 17.55
N VAL A 78 -7.57 7.10 17.55
CA VAL A 78 -8.21 6.41 18.69
C VAL A 78 -7.38 6.53 19.96
N ARG A 79 -6.05 6.43 19.86
CA ARG A 79 -5.13 6.55 21.01
C ARG A 79 -4.92 7.98 21.51
N HIS A 80 -5.14 9.00 20.67
CA HIS A 80 -5.05 10.40 21.07
C HIS A 80 -6.25 10.88 21.90
N GLY A 81 -7.34 10.10 21.95
CA GLY A 81 -8.48 10.36 22.84
C GLY A 81 -8.18 10.24 24.33
N GLU A 82 -7.05 9.65 24.73
CA GLU A 82 -6.71 9.40 26.14
C GLU A 82 -5.57 10.28 26.70
N ARG A 83 -4.90 11.10 25.88
CA ARG A 83 -4.00 12.14 26.39
C ARG A 83 -4.80 13.40 26.71
N SER A 84 -5.65 13.28 27.72
CA SER A 84 -5.98 14.42 28.57
C SER A 84 -4.95 14.45 29.69
N PRO A 85 -3.86 15.24 29.59
CA PRO A 85 -3.24 15.72 30.79
C PRO A 85 -4.26 16.69 31.38
N LYS A 86 -5.13 16.19 32.28
CA LYS A 86 -5.65 17.04 33.34
C LYS A 86 -4.48 17.37 34.26
N THR A 87 -3.51 18.12 33.74
CA THR A 87 -2.65 18.93 34.58
C THR A 87 -3.56 20.05 35.03
N THR A 88 -4.24 19.77 36.13
CA THR A 88 -4.68 20.76 37.10
C THR A 88 -3.46 21.61 37.44
N SER A 89 -3.11 22.55 36.56
CA SER A 89 -2.21 23.63 36.90
C SER A 89 -3.03 24.56 37.78
N HIS A 90 -2.95 24.25 39.07
CA HIS A 90 -2.58 25.28 40.02
C HIS A 90 -3.64 26.38 40.18
N SER A 91 -4.77 26.00 40.76
CA SER A 91 -5.38 26.81 41.82
C SER A 91 -4.39 26.86 43.00
N GLU A 92 -3.34 27.66 42.86
CA GLU A 92 -2.50 28.11 43.96
C GLU A 92 -2.27 29.62 43.82
N ASN A 93 -3.33 30.33 43.41
CA ASN A 93 -3.43 31.78 43.55
C ASN A 93 -4.52 32.20 44.55
N ASP A 94 -5.22 31.24 45.18
CA ASP A 94 -6.28 31.53 46.16
C ASP A 94 -5.80 31.52 47.63
N LEU A 95 -4.53 31.17 47.91
CA LEU A 95 -3.98 31.13 49.27
C LEU A 95 -3.03 32.29 49.61
N SER A 96 -2.74 33.20 48.67
CA SER A 96 -1.95 34.41 48.94
C SER A 96 -2.79 35.69 49.16
N GLY A 97 -4.13 35.58 49.16
CA GLY A 97 -5.05 36.72 49.38
C GLY A 97 -5.64 36.81 50.79
N GLY A 98 -5.25 35.94 51.71
CA GLY A 98 -5.66 36.01 53.11
C GLY A 98 -4.88 37.08 53.87
N GLY A 99 -5.32 38.35 53.82
CA GLY A 99 -4.57 39.41 54.48
C GLY A 99 -5.18 40.81 54.48
N THR A 100 -6.50 40.98 54.48
CA THR A 100 -7.10 42.27 54.85
C THR A 100 -8.19 42.05 55.89
N ALA A 101 -7.80 42.16 57.15
CA ALA A 101 -8.70 42.21 58.31
C ALA A 101 -9.51 43.52 58.31
N PRO A 102 -10.74 43.51 58.86
CA PRO A 102 -11.57 44.71 58.96
C PRO A 102 -11.17 45.55 60.18
N LEU A 103 -11.00 46.87 59.99
CA LEU A 103 -11.16 47.93 61.00
C LEU A 103 -11.65 49.21 60.28
#